data_AF-A0A842ZRZ3-F1
#
_entry.id   AF-A0A842ZRZ3-F1
#
_cell.length_a   1.000
_cell.length_b   1.000
_cell.length_c   1.000
_cell.angle_alpha   90.00
_cell.angle_beta   90.00
_cell.angle_gamma   90.00
#
_symmetry.space_group_name_H-M   'P 1'
#
loop_
_entity.id
_entity.type
_entity.pdbx_description
1 polymer ?
#
loop_
_entity_poly.entity_id
_entity_poly.type
_entity_poly.pdbx_seq_one_letter_code
_entity_poly.pdbx_strand_id
1 'polypeptide(L)'
;MKTKKIVIIGIVGALISSGVLAGAYYLYFPNLRLPGEPVTMTAYDGTVSYFDIYLSDVPDGFDVMNGYYVGWCADRSVVMPRGEELTVRLYNSYDLLLPLPLRDKNWDMVNYILNNKGDATKTDIQEAFWYLLNDYPYEQISSNAQMLVDTAQDGFLPQPGDFIAILAAPVHSEGRSWPFQFAFLQVRLPPQEGLSHGYWKNHDNWPSGYTQSMLVDDVFDNASLYVSSTDTLLDALKYNGGDDEAGAARILLRNAVASVLNARHSYINYPILEADLIAEVNEALGSYNRTTMLDLEAILDGYNNLGADLTK
;
A
#
# COMPACT_ATOMS: atom_id res chain seq x y z
N MET A 1 -7.65 -20.86 -26.93
CA MET A 1 -8.26 -20.75 -25.59
C MET A 1 -7.28 -21.30 -24.56
N LYS A 2 -6.48 -20.43 -23.93
CA LYS A 2 -5.67 -20.82 -22.77
C LYS A 2 -6.53 -20.57 -21.53
N THR A 3 -6.84 -21.63 -20.81
CA THR A 3 -7.60 -21.61 -19.57
C THR A 3 -6.80 -20.82 -18.54
N LYS A 4 -7.22 -19.59 -18.21
CA LYS A 4 -6.67 -18.84 -17.06
C LYS A 4 -6.97 -19.67 -15.82
N LYS A 5 -5.94 -20.25 -15.20
CA LYS A 5 -6.05 -20.82 -13.86
C LYS A 5 -6.40 -19.65 -12.94
N ILE A 6 -7.44 -19.80 -12.15
CA ILE A 6 -7.70 -18.93 -11.00
C ILE A 6 -6.52 -19.15 -10.06
N VAL A 7 -5.53 -18.26 -10.13
CA VAL A 7 -4.43 -18.21 -9.18
C VAL A 7 -5.00 -17.54 -7.94
N ILE A 8 -5.31 -18.35 -6.93
CA ILE A 8 -5.42 -17.87 -5.56
C ILE A 8 -4.06 -17.23 -5.26
N ILE A 9 -4.06 -15.94 -4.94
CA ILE A 9 -2.87 -15.11 -4.73
C ILE A 9 -2.01 -15.76 -3.65
N GLY A 10 -1.01 -16.52 -4.10
CA GLY A 10 0.09 -17.02 -3.28
C GLY A 10 1.27 -16.08 -3.53
N ILE A 11 1.49 -15.17 -2.59
CA ILE A 11 2.48 -14.11 -2.68
C ILE A 11 3.87 -14.75 -2.64
N VAL A 12 4.59 -14.65 -3.75
CA VAL A 12 6.01 -14.99 -3.87
C VAL A 12 6.77 -13.66 -3.91
N GLY A 13 7.25 -13.21 -2.76
CA GLY A 13 8.21 -12.11 -2.62
C GLY A 13 9.60 -12.66 -2.36
N ALA A 14 10.60 -12.09 -3.02
CA ALA A 14 11.90 -12.67 -3.32
C ALA A 14 12.79 -13.12 -2.13
N LEU A 15 13.53 -14.19 -2.42
CA LEU A 15 14.64 -14.76 -1.66
C LEU A 15 15.68 -13.70 -1.22
N ILE A 16 15.87 -13.58 0.09
CA ILE A 16 17.18 -13.24 0.66
C ILE A 16 17.71 -14.47 1.40
N SER A 17 18.93 -14.85 1.04
CA SER A 17 19.60 -16.08 1.39
C SER A 17 19.94 -16.21 2.88
N SER A 18 19.77 -17.44 3.37
CA SER A 18 20.32 -18.09 4.57
C SER A 18 19.53 -17.98 5.90
N GLY A 19 19.00 -19.13 6.32
CA GLY A 19 18.68 -19.42 7.71
C GLY A 19 17.20 -19.57 8.00
N VAL A 20 16.73 -20.82 8.00
CA VAL A 20 15.50 -21.35 8.61
C VAL A 20 14.74 -20.37 9.51
N LEU A 21 13.54 -19.97 9.10
CA LEU A 21 12.34 -19.93 9.93
C LEU A 21 11.12 -20.11 9.00
N ALA A 22 10.32 -21.15 9.23
CA ALA A 22 8.94 -21.18 8.77
C ALA A 22 8.16 -20.19 9.66
N GLY A 23 8.39 -18.90 9.44
CA GLY A 23 7.75 -17.78 10.13
C GLY A 23 6.89 -17.02 9.14
N ALA A 24 5.75 -16.51 9.62
CA ALA A 24 4.75 -15.79 8.84
C ALA A 24 5.37 -14.83 7.81
N TYR A 25 4.85 -14.88 6.57
CA TYR A 25 5.17 -13.89 5.56
C TYR A 25 4.48 -12.59 5.97
N TYR A 26 5.23 -11.67 6.57
CA TYR A 26 4.70 -10.35 6.92
C TYR A 26 4.37 -9.58 5.64
N LEU A 27 3.08 -9.33 5.44
CA LEU A 27 2.56 -8.77 4.21
C LEU A 27 2.70 -7.25 4.21
N TYR A 28 3.84 -6.77 3.72
CA TYR A 28 3.95 -5.38 3.31
C TYR A 28 3.15 -5.18 2.01
N PHE A 29 2.14 -4.31 2.07
CA PHE A 29 1.43 -3.83 0.89
C PHE A 29 1.76 -2.35 0.65
N PRO A 30 2.21 -1.99 -0.57
CA PRO A 30 2.42 -0.58 -0.92
C PRO A 30 1.06 0.11 -0.96
N ASN A 31 0.76 0.85 0.10
CA ASN A 31 -0.53 1.51 0.28
C ASN A 31 -0.38 3.04 0.24
N LEU A 32 -1.43 3.70 -0.24
CA LEU A 32 -1.58 5.14 -0.27
C LEU A 32 -3.01 5.47 0.16
N ARG A 33 -3.14 6.48 1.02
CA ARG A 33 -4.42 7.14 1.30
C ARG A 33 -4.79 7.94 0.06
N LEU A 34 -5.75 7.41 -0.70
CA LEU A 34 -6.31 8.08 -1.88
C LEU A 34 -7.74 8.57 -1.59
N PRO A 35 -8.19 9.66 -2.22
CA PRO A 35 -9.58 10.09 -2.15
C PRO A 35 -10.53 9.01 -2.67
N GLY A 36 -11.57 8.69 -1.88
CA GLY A 36 -12.63 7.77 -2.31
C GLY A 36 -13.61 8.39 -3.32
N GLU A 37 -13.73 9.72 -3.30
CA GLU A 37 -14.53 10.49 -4.24
C GLU A 37 -13.70 10.93 -5.46
N PRO A 38 -14.32 11.16 -6.63
CA PRO A 38 -13.62 11.65 -7.81
C PRO A 38 -12.96 13.01 -7.58
N VAL A 39 -11.82 13.22 -8.22
CA VAL A 39 -11.05 14.48 -8.23
C VAL A 39 -10.98 15.07 -9.64
N THR A 40 -10.49 16.29 -9.74
CA THR A 40 -10.25 16.95 -11.03
C THR A 40 -8.81 16.71 -11.49
N MET A 41 -8.66 16.40 -12.77
CA MET A 41 -7.38 16.11 -13.42
C MET A 41 -7.31 16.89 -14.74
N THR A 42 -6.21 17.60 -14.99
CA THR A 42 -5.92 18.19 -16.30
C THR A 42 -4.63 17.60 -16.85
N ALA A 43 -4.63 17.13 -18.09
CA ALA A 43 -3.45 16.56 -18.75
C ALA A 43 -2.85 17.54 -19.77
N TYR A 44 -1.53 17.69 -19.75
CA TYR A 44 -0.73 18.40 -20.74
C TYR A 44 0.29 17.45 -21.37
N ASP A 45 0.88 17.82 -22.50
CA ASP A 45 1.96 17.01 -23.08
C ASP A 45 3.22 17.09 -22.22
N GLY A 46 3.69 15.94 -21.76
CA GLY A 46 4.85 15.86 -20.87
C GLY A 46 6.18 16.05 -21.59
N THR A 47 7.14 16.65 -20.90
CA THR A 47 8.52 16.81 -21.40
C THR A 47 9.37 15.57 -21.14
N VAL A 48 9.25 14.97 -19.95
CA VAL A 48 9.98 13.79 -19.49
C VAL A 48 9.09 12.54 -19.36
N SER A 49 7.80 12.69 -19.63
CA SER A 49 6.80 11.64 -19.61
C SER A 49 5.77 11.89 -20.70
N TYR A 50 4.74 11.04 -20.78
CA TYR A 50 3.71 11.23 -21.78
C TYR A 50 2.76 12.37 -21.43
N PHE A 51 2.46 12.56 -20.13
CA PHE A 51 1.66 13.67 -19.65
C PHE A 51 2.32 14.40 -18.47
N ASP A 52 2.22 15.72 -18.46
CA ASP A 52 2.30 16.47 -17.21
C ASP A 52 0.86 16.59 -16.68
N ILE A 53 0.55 15.88 -15.59
CA ILE A 53 -0.80 15.80 -15.03
C ILE A 53 -0.93 16.75 -13.86
N TYR A 54 -1.90 17.66 -13.91
CA TYR A 54 -2.27 18.50 -12.78
C TYR A 54 -3.51 17.94 -12.08
N LEU A 55 -3.40 17.63 -10.78
CA LEU A 55 -4.54 17.31 -9.94
C LEU A 55 -5.05 18.56 -9.21
N SER A 56 -6.37 18.72 -9.14
CA SER A 56 -7.07 19.72 -8.33
C SER A 56 -8.28 19.10 -7.63
N ASP A 57 -8.86 19.84 -6.68
CA ASP A 57 -9.98 19.39 -5.86
C ASP A 57 -9.70 18.11 -5.07
N VAL A 58 -8.42 17.84 -4.79
CA VAL A 58 -7.99 16.80 -3.86
C VAL A 58 -8.15 17.34 -2.43
N PRO A 59 -8.96 16.69 -1.57
CA PRO A 59 -9.07 17.11 -0.17
C PRO A 59 -7.74 16.94 0.58
N ASP A 60 -7.58 17.65 1.68
CA ASP A 60 -6.41 17.49 2.54
C ASP A 60 -6.40 16.11 3.24
N GLY A 61 -5.22 15.66 3.67
CA GLY A 61 -5.05 14.41 4.43
C GLY A 61 -4.81 13.14 3.58
N PHE A 62 -4.70 13.28 2.25
CA PHE A 62 -4.34 12.19 1.34
C PHE A 62 -2.86 12.24 0.93
N ASP A 63 -2.34 11.12 0.43
CA ASP A 63 -0.94 11.03 -0.02
C ASP A 63 -0.73 11.61 -1.43
N VAL A 64 -1.82 11.89 -2.14
CA VAL A 64 -1.86 12.75 -3.32
C VAL A 64 -2.41 14.12 -2.92
N MET A 65 -1.93 15.18 -3.58
CA MET A 65 -2.24 16.57 -3.28
C MET A 65 -2.52 17.34 -4.58
N ASN A 66 -3.06 18.56 -4.46
CA ASN A 66 -3.19 19.45 -5.61
C ASN A 66 -1.81 19.81 -6.16
N GLY A 67 -1.56 19.60 -7.45
CA GLY A 67 -0.23 19.81 -8.02
C GLY A 67 0.06 19.02 -9.27
N TYR A 68 1.28 19.21 -9.80
CA TYR A 68 1.77 18.51 -10.97
C TYR A 68 2.42 17.17 -10.61
N TYR A 69 2.11 16.17 -11.42
CA TYR A 69 2.63 14.82 -11.35
C TYR A 69 3.13 14.38 -12.73
N VAL A 70 4.14 13.52 -12.71
CA VAL A 70 4.62 12.86 -13.91
C VAL A 70 3.63 11.76 -14.29
N GLY A 71 3.06 11.85 -15.50
CA GLY A 71 1.96 11.01 -15.95
C GLY A 71 2.27 10.20 -17.20
N TRP A 72 1.61 9.05 -17.33
CA TRP A 72 1.79 8.14 -18.46
C TRP A 72 0.46 7.70 -19.03
N CYS A 73 0.50 7.35 -20.32
CA CYS A 73 -0.64 6.78 -21.03
C CYS A 73 -0.78 5.30 -20.71
N ALA A 74 -1.97 4.90 -20.27
CA ALA A 74 -2.28 3.49 -19.96
C ALA A 74 -2.95 2.74 -21.12
N ASP A 75 -3.58 3.45 -22.05
CA ASP A 75 -4.43 2.86 -23.12
C ASP A 75 -4.23 3.64 -24.41
N ARG A 76 -4.03 2.99 -25.57
CA ARG A 76 -3.84 3.69 -26.86
C ARG A 76 -5.11 3.82 -27.70
N SER A 77 -6.19 3.15 -27.29
CA SER A 77 -7.41 3.05 -28.10
C SER A 77 -8.28 4.30 -28.06
N VAL A 78 -8.04 5.19 -27.08
CA VAL A 78 -8.82 6.41 -26.83
C VAL A 78 -7.87 7.60 -26.67
N VAL A 79 -8.30 8.79 -27.08
CA VAL A 79 -7.52 10.03 -26.94
C VAL A 79 -7.75 10.64 -25.55
N MET A 80 -6.67 11.14 -24.93
CA MET A 80 -6.73 11.99 -23.75
C MET A 80 -6.86 13.46 -24.17
N PRO A 81 -7.93 14.19 -23.80
CA PRO A 81 -8.03 15.63 -24.00
C PRO A 81 -6.87 16.39 -23.33
N ARG A 82 -6.49 17.55 -23.89
CA ARG A 82 -5.39 18.37 -23.38
C ARG A 82 -5.89 19.71 -22.87
N GLY A 83 -5.43 20.12 -21.69
CA GLY A 83 -5.79 21.39 -21.08
C GLY A 83 -7.26 21.51 -20.66
N GLU A 84 -7.98 20.39 -20.59
CA GLU A 84 -9.36 20.34 -20.11
C GLU A 84 -9.44 19.71 -18.70
N GLU A 85 -10.36 20.19 -17.88
CA GLU A 85 -10.65 19.63 -16.55
C GLU A 85 -11.40 18.31 -16.69
N LEU A 86 -10.77 17.20 -16.30
CA LEU A 86 -11.28 15.82 -16.36
C LEU A 86 -11.66 15.33 -14.97
N THR A 87 -12.86 14.77 -14.81
CA THR A 87 -13.25 14.11 -13.56
C THR A 87 -12.76 12.66 -13.58
N VAL A 88 -11.92 12.30 -12.60
CA VAL A 88 -11.32 10.96 -12.52
C VAL A 88 -11.44 10.38 -11.13
N ARG A 89 -11.50 9.05 -11.04
CA ARG A 89 -11.30 8.32 -9.78
C ARG A 89 -9.89 7.75 -9.74
N LEU A 90 -9.24 7.90 -8.60
CA LEU A 90 -7.88 7.42 -8.37
C LEU A 90 -7.91 6.01 -7.78
N TYR A 91 -7.00 5.15 -8.23
CA TYR A 91 -6.84 3.79 -7.73
C TYR A 91 -5.37 3.46 -7.50
N ASN A 92 -5.10 2.66 -6.47
CA ASN A 92 -3.78 2.09 -6.24
C ASN A 92 -3.58 0.90 -7.20
N SER A 93 -2.43 0.81 -7.86
CA SER A 93 -2.13 -0.28 -8.79
C SER A 93 -2.14 -1.69 -8.19
N TYR A 94 -2.07 -1.80 -6.86
CA TYR A 94 -2.20 -3.06 -6.13
C TYR A 94 -3.61 -3.30 -5.56
N ASP A 95 -4.58 -2.42 -5.86
CA ASP A 95 -5.96 -2.63 -5.42
C ASP A 95 -6.53 -3.92 -6.03
N LEU A 96 -7.04 -4.81 -5.17
CA LEU A 96 -7.66 -6.06 -5.61
C LEU A 96 -8.93 -5.84 -6.45
N LEU A 97 -9.52 -4.65 -6.37
CA LEU A 97 -10.78 -4.28 -7.01
C LEU A 97 -10.62 -3.20 -8.10
N LEU A 98 -9.49 -3.20 -8.82
CA LEU A 98 -9.31 -2.35 -9.99
C LEU A 98 -10.45 -2.53 -11.02
N PRO A 99 -10.87 -1.45 -11.72
CA PRO A 99 -11.89 -1.54 -12.75
C PRO A 99 -11.43 -2.41 -13.94
N LEU A 100 -12.37 -3.11 -14.58
CA LEU A 100 -12.10 -4.17 -15.56
C LEU A 100 -11.07 -3.84 -16.67
N PRO A 101 -11.00 -2.61 -17.25
CA PRO A 101 -9.97 -2.29 -18.25
C PRO A 101 -8.54 -2.24 -17.69
N LEU A 102 -8.41 -1.94 -16.39
CA LEU A 102 -7.13 -1.80 -15.68
C LEU A 102 -6.79 -3.06 -14.88
N ARG A 103 -7.76 -3.95 -14.69
CA ARG A 103 -7.61 -5.24 -14.03
C ARG A 103 -6.89 -6.23 -14.96
N ASP A 104 -6.16 -7.18 -14.37
CA ASP A 104 -5.38 -8.20 -15.09
C ASP A 104 -4.22 -7.65 -15.95
N LYS A 105 -3.60 -6.53 -15.54
CA LYS A 105 -2.40 -5.96 -16.18
C LYS A 105 -1.16 -6.15 -15.33
N ASN A 106 0.02 -6.09 -15.94
CA ASN A 106 1.32 -6.27 -15.27
C ASN A 106 1.77 -5.00 -14.53
N TRP A 107 0.96 -4.55 -13.56
CA TRP A 107 1.21 -3.31 -12.82
C TRP A 107 2.46 -3.37 -11.93
N ASP A 108 2.79 -4.54 -11.40
CA ASP A 108 4.04 -4.82 -10.72
C ASP A 108 5.27 -4.57 -11.60
N MET A 109 5.26 -5.04 -12.84
CA MET A 109 6.32 -4.79 -13.81
C MET A 109 6.38 -3.31 -14.22
N VAL A 110 5.22 -2.64 -14.35
CA VAL A 110 5.15 -1.18 -14.57
C VAL A 110 5.82 -0.45 -13.40
N ASN A 111 5.49 -0.81 -12.17
CA ASN A 111 6.08 -0.24 -10.96
C ASN A 111 7.59 -0.53 -10.85
N TYR A 112 8.04 -1.69 -11.30
CA TYR A 112 9.48 -1.97 -11.39
C TYR A 112 10.17 -0.99 -12.33
N ILE A 113 9.64 -0.79 -13.54
CA ILE A 113 10.20 0.15 -14.53
C ILE A 113 10.17 1.58 -13.99
N LEU A 114 9.12 2.00 -13.28
CA LEU A 114 9.09 3.32 -12.64
C LEU A 114 10.30 3.56 -11.73
N ASN A 115 10.83 2.53 -11.10
CA ASN A 115 11.96 2.62 -10.17
C ASN A 115 13.31 2.24 -10.78
N ASN A 116 13.33 1.62 -11.97
CA ASN A 116 14.54 1.05 -12.58
C ASN A 116 14.76 1.46 -14.05
N LYS A 117 14.07 2.51 -14.52
CA LYS A 117 14.13 3.00 -15.91
C LYS A 117 15.47 3.62 -16.35
N GLY A 118 16.38 3.94 -15.42
CA GLY A 118 17.69 4.54 -15.75
C GLY A 118 17.58 5.79 -16.65
N ASP A 119 18.43 5.87 -17.67
CA ASP A 119 18.46 6.97 -18.65
C ASP A 119 17.55 6.73 -19.88
N ALA A 120 16.61 5.78 -19.80
CA ALA A 120 15.69 5.50 -20.90
C ALA A 120 14.89 6.75 -21.29
N THR A 121 14.63 6.92 -22.59
CA THR A 121 13.86 8.07 -23.07
C THR A 121 12.37 7.92 -22.74
N LYS A 122 11.64 9.04 -22.70
CA LYS A 122 10.18 8.99 -22.49
C LYS A 122 9.46 8.10 -23.50
N THR A 123 9.97 8.02 -24.73
CA THR A 123 9.41 7.17 -25.79
C THR A 123 9.64 5.70 -25.45
N ASP A 124 10.87 5.32 -25.08
CA ASP A 124 11.19 3.93 -24.70
C ASP A 124 10.36 3.48 -23.49
N ILE A 125 10.21 4.34 -22.48
CA ILE A 125 9.44 4.07 -21.29
C ILE A 125 7.94 3.91 -21.62
N GLN A 126 7.39 4.80 -22.45
CA GLN A 126 5.98 4.74 -22.83
C GLN A 126 5.66 3.50 -23.68
N GLU A 127 6.55 3.12 -24.60
CA GLU A 127 6.42 1.88 -25.38
C GLU A 127 6.42 0.64 -24.47
N ALA A 128 7.32 0.59 -23.48
CA ALA A 128 7.37 -0.49 -22.50
C ALA A 128 6.06 -0.59 -21.69
N PHE A 129 5.50 0.55 -21.25
CA PHE A 129 4.20 0.55 -20.56
C PHE A 129 3.06 0.08 -21.45
N TRP A 130 3.01 0.52 -22.70
CA TRP A 130 1.96 0.04 -23.61
C TRP A 130 2.07 -1.45 -23.88
N TYR A 131 3.29 -2.00 -23.95
CA TYR A 131 3.51 -3.44 -24.09
C TYR A 131 2.99 -4.22 -22.87
N LEU A 132 3.24 -3.71 -21.66
CA LEU A 132 2.80 -4.36 -20.41
C LEU A 132 1.31 -4.22 -20.11
N LEU A 133 0.69 -3.12 -20.56
CA LEU A 133 -0.71 -2.80 -20.25
C LEU A 133 -1.71 -3.22 -21.33
N ASN A 134 -1.29 -3.47 -22.58
CA ASN A 134 -2.22 -3.82 -23.66
C ASN A 134 -2.10 -5.29 -24.09
N ASP A 135 -3.25 -5.98 -24.17
CA ASP A 135 -3.35 -7.42 -24.48
C ASP A 135 -3.19 -7.76 -25.98
N TYR A 136 -2.88 -6.78 -26.85
CA TYR A 136 -2.91 -6.97 -28.30
C TYR A 136 -1.52 -6.74 -28.94
N PRO A 137 -1.01 -7.69 -29.74
CA PRO A 137 0.35 -7.66 -30.26
C PRO A 137 0.38 -6.73 -31.48
N TYR A 138 0.56 -5.42 -31.26
CA TYR A 138 0.64 -4.50 -32.38
C TYR A 138 2.01 -3.91 -32.63
N GLU A 139 2.99 -4.05 -31.74
CA GLU A 139 4.27 -3.37 -31.95
C GLU A 139 5.48 -4.23 -31.59
N GLN A 140 6.40 -4.30 -32.54
CA GLN A 140 7.81 -4.37 -32.20
C GLN A 140 8.15 -3.04 -31.54
N ILE A 141 8.28 -3.04 -30.22
CA ILE A 141 8.77 -1.89 -29.45
C ILE A 141 10.27 -1.70 -29.73
N SER A 142 10.81 -0.53 -29.40
CA SER A 142 12.25 -0.27 -29.53
C SER A 142 13.07 -1.30 -28.74
N SER A 143 14.32 -1.55 -29.15
CA SER A 143 15.20 -2.45 -28.40
C SER A 143 15.42 -1.98 -26.95
N ASN A 144 15.38 -0.67 -26.69
CA ASN A 144 15.49 -0.12 -25.35
C ASN A 144 14.22 -0.38 -24.53
N ALA A 145 13.04 -0.20 -25.12
CA ALA A 145 11.77 -0.54 -24.49
C ALA A 145 11.69 -2.04 -24.18
N GLN A 146 12.18 -2.90 -25.08
CA GLN A 146 12.24 -4.34 -24.84
C GLN A 146 13.16 -4.70 -23.66
N MET A 147 14.32 -4.04 -23.51
CA MET A 147 15.17 -4.24 -22.34
C MET A 147 14.47 -3.86 -21.02
N LEU A 148 13.69 -2.78 -21.01
CA LEU A 148 12.90 -2.41 -19.83
C LEU A 148 11.88 -3.50 -19.47
N VAL A 149 11.18 -4.04 -20.47
CA VAL A 149 10.21 -5.13 -20.28
C VAL A 149 10.89 -6.41 -19.80
N ASP A 150 12.01 -6.80 -20.42
CA ASP A 150 12.71 -8.06 -20.13
C ASP A 150 13.37 -8.04 -18.74
N THR A 151 13.73 -6.87 -18.23
CA THR A 151 14.31 -6.70 -16.88
C THR A 151 13.27 -6.48 -15.80
N ALA A 152 12.01 -6.20 -16.18
CA ALA A 152 10.95 -5.92 -15.22
C ALA A 152 10.59 -7.16 -14.41
N GLN A 153 10.55 -7.01 -13.09
CA GLN A 153 10.29 -8.11 -12.16
C GLN A 153 8.78 -8.28 -11.93
N ASP A 154 8.27 -9.45 -12.30
CA ASP A 154 6.96 -9.95 -11.89
C ASP A 154 6.93 -10.11 -10.35
N GLY A 155 5.88 -9.61 -9.71
CA GLY A 155 5.75 -9.55 -8.25
C GLY A 155 6.53 -8.44 -7.55
N PHE A 156 7.08 -7.45 -8.27
CA PHE A 156 7.73 -6.29 -7.64
C PHE A 156 6.76 -5.54 -6.72
N LEU A 157 7.21 -5.19 -5.51
CA LEU A 157 6.48 -4.39 -4.52
C LEU A 157 7.32 -3.14 -4.16
N PRO A 158 6.92 -1.93 -4.63
CA PRO A 158 7.60 -0.68 -4.31
C PRO A 158 7.74 -0.47 -2.81
N GLN A 159 8.93 -0.11 -2.35
CA GLN A 159 9.20 0.18 -0.94
C GLN A 159 8.96 1.66 -0.63
N PRO A 160 8.88 2.07 0.66
CA PRO A 160 8.79 3.47 1.02
C PRO A 160 9.91 4.30 0.36
N GLY A 161 9.54 5.40 -0.30
CA GLY A 161 10.44 6.24 -1.10
C GLY A 161 10.48 5.92 -2.60
N ASP A 162 10.10 4.70 -2.99
CA ASP A 162 9.93 4.31 -4.39
C ASP A 162 8.68 4.96 -5.00
N PHE A 163 8.60 4.93 -6.32
CA PHE A 163 7.42 5.31 -7.07
C PHE A 163 6.42 4.16 -7.20
N ILE A 164 5.15 4.50 -7.13
CA ILE A 164 4.00 3.65 -7.42
C ILE A 164 3.10 4.32 -8.47
N ALA A 165 2.49 3.50 -9.32
CA ALA A 165 1.49 3.92 -10.27
C ALA A 165 0.13 4.14 -9.58
N ILE A 166 -0.37 5.37 -9.61
CA ILE A 166 -1.75 5.69 -9.24
C ILE A 166 -2.56 5.87 -10.51
N LEU A 167 -3.59 5.06 -10.70
CA LEU A 167 -4.37 5.04 -11.92
C LEU A 167 -5.46 6.10 -11.85
N ALA A 168 -5.62 6.88 -12.91
CA ALA A 168 -6.69 7.85 -13.07
C ALA A 168 -7.72 7.31 -14.08
N ALA A 169 -8.85 6.83 -13.56
CA ALA A 169 -9.94 6.30 -14.38
C ALA A 169 -10.99 7.38 -14.67
N PRO A 170 -11.44 7.52 -15.94
CA PRO A 170 -12.48 8.48 -16.31
C PRO A 170 -13.81 8.18 -15.62
N VAL A 171 -14.41 9.19 -15.00
CA VAL A 171 -15.81 9.13 -14.53
C VAL A 171 -16.72 9.74 -15.61
N HIS A 172 -17.85 9.09 -15.88
CA HIS A 172 -18.82 9.64 -16.83
C HIS A 172 -19.37 10.98 -16.31
N SER A 173 -19.30 12.00 -17.15
CA SER A 173 -19.82 13.35 -16.87
C SER A 173 -20.72 13.76 -18.03
N GLU A 174 -21.89 14.29 -17.71
CA GLU A 174 -22.84 14.78 -18.71
C GLU A 174 -22.20 15.91 -19.54
N GLY A 175 -22.38 15.87 -20.86
CA GLY A 175 -21.89 16.92 -21.76
C GLY A 175 -20.44 16.76 -22.24
N ARG A 176 -19.75 15.66 -21.93
CA ARG A 176 -18.39 15.38 -22.42
C ARG A 176 -18.33 14.15 -23.34
N SER A 177 -17.38 14.16 -24.28
CA SER A 177 -16.95 12.97 -25.04
C SER A 177 -16.35 11.93 -24.11
N TRP A 178 -17.12 10.90 -23.80
CA TRP A 178 -16.75 9.76 -22.95
C TRP A 178 -16.74 8.46 -23.79
N PRO A 179 -15.85 7.49 -23.49
CA PRO A 179 -14.74 7.59 -22.54
C PRO A 179 -13.57 8.42 -23.11
N PHE A 180 -12.74 8.96 -22.22
CA PHE A 180 -11.39 9.40 -22.56
C PHE A 180 -10.37 8.37 -22.06
N GLN A 181 -9.13 8.51 -22.51
CA GLN A 181 -8.04 7.58 -22.24
C GLN A 181 -7.76 7.41 -20.73
N PHE A 182 -7.37 6.21 -20.31
CA PHE A 182 -6.82 5.99 -18.97
C PHE A 182 -5.39 6.53 -18.89
N ALA A 183 -5.05 7.12 -17.75
CA ALA A 183 -3.69 7.53 -17.42
C ALA A 183 -3.30 6.98 -16.05
N PHE A 184 -2.01 7.05 -15.73
CA PHE A 184 -1.54 6.86 -14.38
C PHE A 184 -0.46 7.87 -14.03
N LEU A 185 -0.40 8.22 -12.75
CA LEU A 185 0.54 9.16 -12.15
C LEU A 185 1.65 8.38 -11.44
N GLN A 186 2.87 8.92 -11.47
CA GLN A 186 3.95 8.48 -10.58
C GLN A 186 3.82 9.19 -9.25
N VAL A 187 3.54 8.45 -8.19
CA VAL A 187 3.46 8.97 -6.82
C VAL A 187 4.56 8.33 -6.00
N ARG A 188 5.28 9.11 -5.18
CA ARG A 188 6.24 8.53 -4.23
C ARG A 188 5.48 7.92 -3.06
N LEU A 189 5.83 6.69 -2.71
CA LEU A 189 5.36 6.11 -1.47
C LEU A 189 5.93 6.90 -0.28
N PRO A 190 5.08 7.37 0.64
CA PRO A 190 5.55 8.05 1.83
C PRO A 190 6.40 7.10 2.69
N PRO A 191 7.33 7.64 3.50
CA PRO A 191 8.01 6.84 4.51
C PRO A 191 6.99 6.18 5.42
N GLN A 192 7.32 4.99 5.90
CA GLN A 192 6.53 4.35 6.95
C GLN A 192 6.77 5.03 8.29
N GLU A 193 5.75 5.02 9.13
CA GLU A 193 5.73 5.71 10.41
C GLU A 193 5.14 4.83 11.50
N GLY A 194 5.49 5.12 12.74
CA GLY A 194 4.94 4.43 13.90
C GLY A 194 5.42 5.03 15.21
N LEU A 195 4.56 4.98 16.21
CA LEU A 195 4.82 5.46 17.56
C LEU A 195 4.75 4.32 18.58
N SER A 196 5.68 4.35 19.52
CA SER A 196 5.89 3.24 20.44
C SER A 196 4.74 3.11 21.44
N HIS A 197 4.62 1.94 22.07
CA HIS A 197 3.72 1.76 23.21
C HIS A 197 4.01 2.79 24.34
N GLY A 198 5.24 3.27 24.44
CA GLY A 198 5.66 4.33 25.35
C GLY A 198 5.06 5.70 25.01
N TYR A 199 4.88 6.02 23.74
CA TYR A 199 4.14 7.22 23.32
C TYR A 199 2.67 7.07 23.68
N TRP A 200 2.00 6.03 23.19
CA TRP A 200 0.55 5.87 23.29
C TRP A 200 0.03 5.76 24.73
N LYS A 201 0.80 5.18 25.65
CA LYS A 201 0.39 5.10 27.07
C LYS A 201 0.41 6.44 27.80
N ASN A 202 1.10 7.43 27.23
CA ASN A 202 1.29 8.76 27.82
C ASN A 202 0.55 9.87 27.04
N HIS A 203 -0.20 9.52 26.00
CA HIS A 203 -0.98 10.45 25.20
C HIS A 203 -2.43 9.96 25.06
N ASP A 204 -3.37 10.88 25.00
CA ASP A 204 -4.81 10.64 24.94
C ASP A 204 -5.42 10.94 23.55
N ASN A 205 -4.59 11.37 22.58
CA ASN A 205 -4.95 11.61 21.18
C ASN A 205 -5.11 10.30 20.38
N TRP A 206 -5.84 9.34 20.93
CA TRP A 206 -6.06 8.05 20.28
C TRP A 206 -6.94 8.21 19.04
N PRO A 207 -6.69 7.45 17.97
CA PRO A 207 -7.48 7.54 16.75
C PRO A 207 -8.94 7.13 16.97
N SER A 208 -9.84 7.71 16.18
CA SER A 208 -11.27 7.40 16.26
C SER A 208 -11.53 5.90 16.08
N GLY A 209 -12.35 5.33 16.97
CA GLY A 209 -12.63 3.91 17.01
C GLY A 209 -11.92 3.16 18.14
N TYR A 210 -10.90 3.78 18.76
CA TYR A 210 -10.23 3.24 19.94
C TYR A 210 -10.36 4.16 21.16
N THR A 211 -10.50 3.56 22.33
CA THR A 211 -10.49 4.27 23.63
C THR A 211 -9.64 3.52 24.63
N GLN A 212 -9.09 4.25 25.60
CA GLN A 212 -8.25 3.69 26.65
C GLN A 212 -8.93 2.61 27.49
N SER A 213 -10.26 2.64 27.60
CA SER A 213 -11.07 1.70 28.40
C SER A 213 -11.63 0.52 27.63
N MET A 214 -11.42 0.44 26.30
CA MET A 214 -11.77 -0.77 25.55
C MET A 214 -11.00 -1.97 26.11
N LEU A 215 -11.63 -3.14 26.09
CA LEU A 215 -11.00 -4.35 26.57
C LEU A 215 -10.06 -4.89 25.51
N VAL A 216 -8.97 -5.52 25.94
CA VAL A 216 -8.02 -6.17 25.03
C VAL A 216 -8.72 -7.31 24.26
N ASP A 217 -9.58 -8.04 24.95
CA ASP A 217 -10.35 -9.18 24.42
C ASP A 217 -11.41 -8.76 23.37
N ASP A 218 -11.82 -7.48 23.36
CA ASP A 218 -12.74 -6.95 22.33
C ASP A 218 -12.02 -6.67 21.00
N VAL A 219 -10.69 -6.55 21.01
CA VAL A 219 -9.86 -6.27 19.83
C VAL A 219 -9.12 -7.52 19.36
N PHE A 220 -8.63 -8.32 20.30
CA PHE A 220 -7.87 -9.54 20.04
C PHE A 220 -8.56 -10.74 20.71
N ASP A 221 -9.41 -11.44 19.97
CA ASP A 221 -10.23 -12.58 20.42
C ASP A 221 -9.47 -13.64 21.24
N ASN A 222 -8.17 -13.86 20.97
CA ASN A 222 -7.36 -14.86 21.67
C ASN A 222 -6.59 -14.30 22.89
N ALA A 223 -6.81 -13.05 23.28
CA ALA A 223 -6.09 -12.42 24.39
C ALA A 223 -6.47 -13.01 25.76
N SER A 224 -7.74 -13.36 25.97
CA SER A 224 -8.22 -13.97 27.23
C SER A 224 -7.59 -15.31 27.58
N LEU A 225 -6.85 -15.94 26.66
CA LEU A 225 -5.99 -17.09 26.95
C LEU A 225 -4.84 -16.75 27.92
N TYR A 226 -4.42 -15.48 27.96
CA TYR A 226 -3.17 -15.06 28.61
C TYR A 226 -3.30 -13.90 29.60
N VAL A 227 -4.32 -13.06 29.45
CA VAL A 227 -4.54 -11.86 30.26
C VAL A 227 -5.97 -11.80 30.78
N SER A 228 -6.26 -10.88 31.72
CA SER A 228 -7.62 -10.76 32.24
C SER A 228 -8.54 -10.25 31.13
N SER A 229 -9.75 -10.82 31.01
CA SER A 229 -10.76 -10.29 30.09
C SER A 229 -11.26 -8.90 30.47
N THR A 230 -10.91 -8.40 31.65
CA THR A 230 -11.20 -7.03 32.09
C THR A 230 -10.05 -6.05 31.83
N ASP A 231 -8.89 -6.53 31.36
CA ASP A 231 -7.77 -5.65 31.11
C ASP A 231 -8.09 -4.74 29.92
N THR A 232 -7.80 -3.45 30.09
CA THR A 232 -8.05 -2.45 29.06
C THR A 232 -6.89 -2.32 28.09
N LEU A 233 -7.10 -1.69 26.94
CA LEU A 233 -6.02 -1.34 26.01
C LEU A 233 -4.95 -0.47 26.70
N LEU A 234 -5.34 0.44 27.61
CA LEU A 234 -4.38 1.23 28.37
C LEU A 234 -3.57 0.37 29.37
N ASP A 235 -4.18 -0.67 29.96
CA ASP A 235 -3.47 -1.63 30.80
C ASP A 235 -2.47 -2.45 29.98
N ALA A 236 -2.86 -2.88 28.78
CA ALA A 236 -2.00 -3.63 27.87
C ALA A 236 -0.74 -2.86 27.47
N LEU A 237 -0.85 -1.56 27.17
CA LEU A 237 0.32 -0.71 26.88
C LEU A 237 1.33 -0.63 28.04
N LYS A 238 0.89 -0.98 29.26
CA LYS A 238 1.68 -1.00 30.50
C LYS A 238 2.10 -2.40 30.93
N TYR A 239 1.73 -3.46 30.18
CA TYR A 239 2.08 -4.81 30.55
C TYR A 239 3.60 -4.98 30.73
N ASN A 240 3.93 -5.81 31.71
CA ASN A 240 5.27 -6.32 31.90
C ASN A 240 5.40 -7.68 31.20
N GLY A 241 6.62 -7.99 30.80
CA GLY A 241 6.92 -9.28 30.18
C GLY A 241 6.99 -10.43 31.18
N GLY A 242 7.72 -11.46 30.79
CA GLY A 242 8.00 -12.65 31.57
C GLY A 242 8.73 -13.67 30.71
N ASP A 243 9.37 -14.64 31.35
CA ASP A 243 10.12 -15.69 30.64
C ASP A 243 9.21 -16.83 30.17
N ASP A 244 7.95 -16.86 30.64
CA ASP A 244 6.94 -17.84 30.28
C ASP A 244 6.10 -17.44 29.05
N GLU A 245 5.19 -18.33 28.65
CA GLU A 245 4.31 -18.12 27.50
C GLU A 245 3.37 -16.92 27.69
N ALA A 246 2.77 -16.79 28.88
CA ALA A 246 1.93 -15.64 29.22
C ALA A 246 2.75 -14.33 29.22
N GLY A 247 4.01 -14.38 29.61
CA GLY A 247 4.96 -13.27 29.48
C GLY A 247 5.17 -12.84 28.04
N ALA A 248 5.38 -13.78 27.11
CA ALA A 248 5.48 -13.48 25.68
C ALA A 248 4.18 -12.90 25.12
N ALA A 249 3.02 -13.46 25.47
CA ALA A 249 1.72 -12.94 25.06
C ALA A 249 1.51 -11.49 25.54
N ARG A 250 1.89 -11.17 26.78
CA ARG A 250 1.83 -9.79 27.30
C ARG A 250 2.76 -8.83 26.56
N ILE A 251 3.96 -9.27 26.16
CA ILE A 251 4.89 -8.46 25.37
C ILE A 251 4.29 -8.19 23.98
N LEU A 252 3.77 -9.25 23.32
CA LEU A 252 3.09 -9.12 22.03
C LEU A 252 1.91 -8.17 22.11
N LEU A 253 0.97 -8.39 23.05
CA LEU A 253 -0.23 -7.55 23.21
C LEU A 253 0.13 -6.09 23.48
N ARG A 254 1.18 -5.82 24.27
CA ARG A 254 1.63 -4.44 24.53
C ARG A 254 2.03 -3.71 23.24
N ASN A 255 2.81 -4.37 22.38
CA ASN A 255 3.22 -3.78 21.12
C ASN A 255 2.09 -3.81 20.08
N ALA A 256 1.25 -4.84 20.06
CA ALA A 256 0.08 -4.94 19.20
C ALA A 256 -0.94 -3.81 19.45
N VAL A 257 -1.18 -3.42 20.71
CA VAL A 257 -2.05 -2.29 21.01
C VAL A 257 -1.48 -0.99 20.43
N ALA A 258 -0.18 -0.75 20.55
CA ALA A 258 0.45 0.42 19.89
C ALA A 258 0.31 0.35 18.37
N SER A 259 0.46 -0.85 17.80
CA SER A 259 0.35 -1.08 16.36
C SER A 259 -1.06 -0.82 15.82
N VAL A 260 -2.14 -1.23 16.50
CA VAL A 260 -3.51 -0.92 16.04
C VAL A 260 -3.81 0.57 16.12
N LEU A 261 -3.28 1.27 17.13
CA LEU A 261 -3.41 2.73 17.23
C LEU A 261 -2.65 3.41 16.09
N ASN A 262 -1.44 2.96 15.77
CA ASN A 262 -0.70 3.46 14.60
C ASN A 262 -1.45 3.19 13.29
N ALA A 263 -1.90 1.95 13.06
CA ALA A 263 -2.61 1.54 11.85
C ALA A 263 -3.92 2.29 11.62
N ARG A 264 -4.62 2.66 12.70
CA ARG A 264 -5.88 3.40 12.64
C ARG A 264 -5.68 4.91 12.51
N HIS A 265 -4.49 5.43 12.83
CA HIS A 265 -4.28 6.88 12.92
C HIS A 265 -4.23 7.53 11.54
N SER A 266 -5.07 8.55 11.34
CA SER A 266 -5.25 9.18 10.03
C SER A 266 -4.00 9.85 9.47
N TYR A 267 -2.98 10.11 10.28
CA TYR A 267 -1.71 10.75 9.86
C TYR A 267 -0.47 9.86 9.95
N ILE A 268 -0.61 8.59 10.38
CA ILE A 268 0.52 7.66 10.50
C ILE A 268 0.44 6.65 9.36
N ASN A 269 1.47 6.61 8.52
CA ASN A 269 1.59 5.60 7.48
C ASN A 269 2.16 4.29 8.04
N TYR A 270 1.34 3.51 8.73
CA TYR A 270 1.80 2.29 9.40
C TYR A 270 2.04 1.13 8.38
N PRO A 271 3.08 0.29 8.57
CA PRO A 271 3.47 -0.73 7.58
C PRO A 271 2.46 -1.85 7.29
N ILE A 272 1.50 -2.09 8.19
CA ILE A 272 0.51 -3.18 8.11
C ILE A 272 -0.89 -2.62 8.33
N LEU A 273 -1.87 -3.17 7.62
CA LEU A 273 -3.28 -2.81 7.79
C LEU A 273 -3.80 -3.32 9.15
N GLU A 274 -4.70 -2.54 9.76
CA GLU A 274 -5.30 -2.85 11.06
C GLU A 274 -5.92 -4.26 11.12
N ALA A 275 -6.66 -4.66 10.07
CA ALA A 275 -7.33 -5.95 10.03
C ALA A 275 -6.33 -7.13 9.96
N ASP A 276 -5.30 -7.02 9.12
CA ASP A 276 -4.27 -8.05 8.97
C ASP A 276 -3.44 -8.17 10.25
N LEU A 277 -3.08 -7.04 10.87
CA LEU A 277 -2.43 -6.99 12.16
C LEU A 277 -3.23 -7.73 13.24
N ILE A 278 -4.53 -7.47 13.36
CA ILE A 278 -5.39 -8.14 14.35
C ILE A 278 -5.44 -9.66 14.08
N ALA A 279 -5.54 -10.06 12.80
CA ALA A 279 -5.53 -11.47 12.42
C ALA A 279 -4.21 -12.15 12.80
N GLU A 280 -3.06 -11.56 12.46
CA GLU A 280 -1.73 -12.10 12.78
C GLU A 280 -1.50 -12.22 14.30
N VAL A 281 -1.92 -11.22 15.08
CA VAL A 281 -1.83 -11.26 16.54
C VAL A 281 -2.69 -12.39 17.11
N ASN A 282 -3.93 -12.54 16.63
CA ASN A 282 -4.80 -13.62 17.08
C ASN A 282 -4.26 -15.01 16.69
N GLU A 283 -3.69 -15.17 15.50
CA GLU A 283 -3.03 -16.42 15.09
C GLU A 283 -1.80 -16.72 15.97
N ALA A 284 -0.97 -15.72 16.26
CA ALA A 284 0.20 -15.88 17.11
C ALA A 284 -0.18 -16.27 18.55
N LEU A 285 -1.20 -15.63 19.14
CA LEU A 285 -1.72 -16.00 20.45
C LEU A 285 -2.33 -17.41 20.43
N GLY A 286 -3.12 -17.74 19.42
CA GLY A 286 -3.75 -19.06 19.25
C GLY A 286 -2.76 -20.20 18.95
N SER A 287 -1.49 -19.88 18.66
CA SER A 287 -0.44 -20.87 18.41
C SER A 287 0.07 -21.55 19.68
N TYR A 288 -0.16 -20.97 20.85
CA TYR A 288 0.44 -21.41 22.13
C TYR A 288 1.97 -21.53 22.05
N ASN A 289 2.61 -20.72 21.21
CA ASN A 289 4.04 -20.80 20.94
C ASN A 289 4.73 -19.49 21.31
N ARG A 290 5.57 -19.56 22.34
CA ARG A 290 6.35 -18.43 22.83
C ARG A 290 7.22 -17.79 21.75
N THR A 291 7.86 -18.59 20.90
CA THR A 291 8.73 -18.07 19.83
C THR A 291 7.90 -17.35 18.78
N THR A 292 6.79 -17.92 18.33
CA THR A 292 5.88 -17.28 17.37
C THR A 292 5.39 -15.92 17.87
N MET A 293 4.99 -15.82 19.14
CA MET A 293 4.55 -14.55 19.72
C MET A 293 5.66 -13.49 19.78
N LEU A 294 6.89 -13.89 20.10
CA LEU A 294 8.01 -12.95 20.16
C LEU A 294 8.56 -12.56 18.79
N ASP A 295 8.52 -13.46 17.81
CA ASP A 295 8.93 -13.16 16.45
C ASP A 295 8.01 -12.09 15.83
N LEU A 296 6.69 -12.22 16.04
CA LEU A 296 5.71 -11.18 15.67
C LEU A 296 5.93 -9.90 16.47
N GLU A 297 6.13 -10.02 17.78
CA GLU A 297 6.36 -8.84 18.62
C GLU A 297 7.56 -8.01 18.19
N ALA A 298 8.69 -8.65 17.84
CA ALA A 298 9.89 -7.95 17.40
C ALA A 298 9.65 -7.13 16.13
N ILE A 299 8.77 -7.59 15.25
CA ILE A 299 8.41 -6.90 14.01
C ILE A 299 7.52 -5.70 14.32
N LEU A 300 6.49 -5.89 15.14
CA LEU A 300 5.62 -4.82 15.58
C LEU A 300 6.38 -3.75 16.37
N ASP A 301 7.32 -4.14 17.22
CA ASP A 301 8.21 -3.21 17.92
C ASP A 301 9.05 -2.41 16.93
N GLY A 302 9.63 -3.05 15.91
CA GLY A 302 10.35 -2.37 14.83
C GLY A 302 9.49 -1.31 14.13
N TYR A 303 8.26 -1.66 13.74
CA TYR A 303 7.32 -0.75 13.10
C TYR A 303 6.88 0.40 14.03
N ASN A 304 6.60 0.09 15.30
CA ASN A 304 6.19 1.07 16.30
C ASN A 304 7.32 2.08 16.64
N ASN A 305 8.56 1.81 16.27
CA ASN A 305 9.71 2.69 16.55
C ASN A 305 10.24 3.45 15.32
N LEU A 306 9.49 3.50 14.21
CA LEU A 306 9.86 4.25 13.01
C LEU A 306 9.84 5.77 13.20
N GLY A 307 9.11 6.27 14.20
CA GLY A 307 8.81 7.69 14.37
C GLY A 307 7.64 8.12 13.49
N ALA A 308 7.02 9.25 13.81
CA ALA A 308 5.94 9.81 13.01
C ALA A 308 5.90 11.34 13.15
N ASP A 309 5.48 12.02 12.08
CA ASP A 309 5.12 13.43 12.12
C ASP A 309 3.59 13.59 12.11
N LEU A 310 3.04 14.04 13.25
CA LEU A 310 1.61 14.25 13.44
C LEU A 310 1.13 15.66 13.07
N THR A 311 2.00 16.50 12.49
CA THR A 311 1.68 17.90 12.16
C THR A 311 1.32 18.15 10.69
N LYS A 312 1.14 17.08 9.92
CA LYS A 312 0.85 17.11 8.49
C LYS A 312 -0.54 17.64 8.15
#